data_AF-A0AAX0KUT6-F1
#
_entry.id   AF-A0AAX0KUT6-F1
#
_cell.length_a   1.000
_cell.length_b   1.000
_cell.length_c   1.000
_cell.angle_alpha   90.00
_cell.angle_beta   90.00
_cell.angle_gamma   90.00
#
_symmetry.space_group_name_H-M   'P 1'
#
loop_
_entity.id
_entity.type
_entity.pdbx_description
1 polymer ?
#
loop_
_entity_poly.entity_id
_entity_poly.type
_entity_poly.pdbx_seq_one_letter_code
_entity_poly.pdbx_strand_id
1 'polypeptide(L)'
;MSDTEQTNRLGVNILDQRVLEAGHIFREQSISDSGIDAQIEVKDRTKATGRLIAAQIKAGPSYFSKEDENGFWHYVSDRHRDLWINHSLPVILVLCDIDKRACYYEIATEETCVRTANGWKILVSKNKTIGTDSSLDLTSIASPIVAASDYSIHAEQDQSHANARRVSLDIVVHPGSKPVSKPLLGAIVRAALKDGQSSQYHRDELSERVLGGRPIDVVWGFVYLRDIDRESASWICRFQWISPSLEASSRPHAYEGEQDGSGLVIDWKGNTELSKFIDERRASKADFLKHVDKLLAQLPDVQKGLDSLLERGDQSPHATGFAVLAEEFESMWDDSFAAPNECQRLNQAIQELLATVGNAGLIWAQRMSRRPSQVRSLMSSYRDKLDRLDADISFLRRDVR
;
A
#
# COMPACT_ATOMS: atom_id res chain seq x y z
N MET A 1 25.48 32.16 35.18
CA MET A 1 25.35 30.83 34.58
C MET A 1 26.12 29.87 35.46
N SER A 2 25.50 28.80 35.97
CA SER A 2 26.22 27.78 36.76
C SER A 2 27.12 26.93 35.86
N ASP A 3 28.12 26.24 36.42
CA ASP A 3 29.00 25.35 35.63
C ASP A 3 28.21 24.28 34.87
N THR A 4 27.16 23.72 35.48
CA THR A 4 26.27 22.75 34.84
C THR A 4 25.47 23.35 33.69
N GLU A 5 24.94 24.56 33.87
CA GLU A 5 24.21 25.30 32.83
C GLU A 5 25.15 25.67 31.67
N GLN A 6 26.40 26.01 31.97
CA GLN A 6 27.45 26.22 30.98
C GLN A 6 27.75 24.96 30.17
N THR A 7 27.93 23.81 30.83
CA THR A 7 28.13 22.51 30.18
C THR A 7 26.97 22.16 29.26
N ASN A 8 25.73 22.31 29.72
CA ASN A 8 24.53 22.02 28.93
C ASN A 8 24.44 22.93 27.70
N ARG A 9 24.64 24.24 27.89
CA ARG A 9 24.64 25.23 26.79
C ARG A 9 25.71 24.92 25.75
N LEU A 10 26.90 24.53 26.19
CA LEU A 10 27.99 24.17 25.29
C LEU A 10 27.67 22.91 24.48
N GLY A 11 27.00 21.92 25.09
CA GLY A 11 26.50 20.73 24.41
C GLY A 11 25.50 21.04 23.30
N VAL A 12 24.55 21.95 23.56
CA VAL A 12 23.58 22.43 22.54
C VAL A 12 24.31 23.08 21.37
N ASN A 13 25.26 23.97 21.65
CA ASN A 13 26.02 24.68 20.61
C ASN A 13 26.87 23.72 19.75
N ILE A 14 27.47 22.69 20.36
CA ILE A 14 28.23 21.68 19.62
C ILE A 14 27.29 20.88 18.71
N LEU A 15 26.12 20.47 19.22
CA LEU A 15 25.15 19.75 18.41
C LEU A 15 24.64 20.58 17.24
N ASP A 16 24.28 21.85 17.47
CA ASP A 16 23.88 22.78 16.40
C ASP A 16 24.93 22.78 15.27
N GLN A 17 26.19 23.02 15.63
CA GLN A 17 27.29 23.01 14.67
C GLN A 17 27.38 21.69 13.88
N ARG A 18 27.29 20.54 14.57
CA ARG A 18 27.34 19.21 13.93
C ARG A 18 26.17 18.98 12.98
N VAL A 19 24.97 19.43 13.34
CA VAL A 19 23.75 19.32 12.52
C VAL A 19 23.84 20.20 11.27
N LEU A 20 24.38 21.41 11.40
CA LEU A 20 24.64 22.30 10.26
C LEU A 20 25.69 21.71 9.31
N GLU A 21 26.76 21.10 9.84
CA GLU A 21 27.78 20.38 9.06
C GLU A 21 27.23 19.13 8.37
N ALA A 22 26.22 18.48 8.96
CA ALA A 22 25.44 17.41 8.33
C ALA A 22 24.47 17.91 7.24
N GLY A 23 24.37 19.24 7.04
CA GLY A 23 23.52 19.85 6.02
C GLY A 23 22.04 19.94 6.40
N HIS A 24 21.71 19.85 7.70
CA HIS A 24 20.34 19.87 8.22
C HIS A 24 20.07 21.15 9.03
N ILE A 25 18.82 21.35 9.47
CA ILE A 25 18.44 22.54 10.23
C ILE A 25 18.30 22.16 11.70
N PHE A 26 19.00 22.89 12.57
CA PHE A 26 18.84 22.77 14.01
C PHE A 26 17.82 23.79 14.53
N ARG A 27 16.95 23.37 15.45
CA ARG A 27 15.92 24.20 16.08
C ARG A 27 15.95 23.95 17.58
N GLU A 28 16.59 24.84 18.33
CA GLU A 28 16.58 24.78 19.80
C GLU A 28 15.16 25.05 20.34
N GLN A 29 14.74 24.31 21.37
CA GLN A 29 13.54 24.64 22.12
C GLN A 29 13.86 25.63 23.23
N SER A 30 13.16 26.76 23.24
CA SER A 30 13.37 27.84 24.21
C SER A 30 12.92 27.51 25.64
N ILE A 31 12.15 26.43 25.82
CA ILE A 31 11.62 25.97 27.11
C ILE A 31 11.81 24.45 27.21
N SER A 32 12.76 23.99 28.04
CA SER A 32 13.06 22.56 28.26
C SER A 32 12.34 22.04 29.51
N ASP A 33 11.02 21.89 29.42
CA ASP A 33 10.19 21.44 30.56
C ASP A 33 9.80 19.96 30.43
N SER A 34 9.95 19.38 29.23
CA SER A 34 9.35 18.08 28.90
C SER A 34 10.35 16.98 28.56
N GLY A 35 11.66 17.22 28.50
CA GLY A 35 12.65 16.18 28.15
C GLY A 35 12.90 16.02 26.65
N ILE A 36 12.82 17.13 25.90
CA ILE A 36 13.31 17.33 24.54
C ILE A 36 13.95 18.71 24.52
N ASP A 37 15.20 18.81 24.04
CA ASP A 37 15.96 20.06 24.08
C ASP A 37 15.99 20.77 22.71
N ALA A 38 15.88 20.01 21.62
CA ALA A 38 15.93 20.54 20.27
C ALA A 38 15.16 19.67 19.28
N GLN A 39 14.99 20.19 18.07
CA GLN A 39 14.52 19.47 16.90
C GLN A 39 15.54 19.61 15.76
N ILE A 40 15.71 18.54 14.99
CA ILE A 40 16.52 18.51 13.78
C ILE A 40 15.57 18.33 12.61
N GLU A 41 15.52 19.29 11.68
CA GLU A 41 14.78 19.17 10.44
C GLU A 41 15.70 18.70 9.32
N VAL A 42 15.41 17.53 8.76
CA VAL A 42 16.21 17.01 7.65
C VAL A 42 15.91 17.79 6.37
N LYS A 43 16.95 18.03 5.59
CA LYS A 43 16.88 18.70 4.30
C LYS A 43 17.05 17.69 3.17
N ASP A 44 16.29 17.89 2.10
CA ASP A 44 16.54 17.26 0.81
C ASP A 44 17.29 18.25 -0.08
N ARG A 45 18.58 17.99 -0.30
CA ARG A 45 19.52 18.91 -0.95
C ARG A 45 19.49 20.30 -0.27
N THR A 46 18.82 21.27 -0.89
CA THR A 46 18.71 22.64 -0.38
C THR A 46 17.38 22.93 0.31
N LYS A 47 16.39 22.04 0.22
CA LYS A 47 15.03 22.27 0.70
C LYS A 47 14.78 21.65 2.06
N ALA A 48 14.19 22.44 2.95
CA ALA A 48 13.60 21.98 4.20
C ALA A 48 12.46 20.99 3.91
N THR A 49 12.45 19.81 4.56
CA THR A 49 11.47 18.74 4.23
C THR A 49 10.25 18.74 5.13
N GLY A 50 10.26 19.50 6.24
CA GLY A 50 9.25 19.42 7.29
C GLY A 50 9.30 18.16 8.15
N ARG A 51 10.22 17.22 7.87
CA ARG A 51 10.43 16.01 8.68
C ARG A 51 11.40 16.33 9.82
N LEU A 52 10.94 16.13 11.04
CA LEU A 52 11.64 16.53 12.26
C LEU A 52 12.02 15.30 13.09
N ILE A 53 13.19 15.36 13.69
CA ILE A 53 13.66 14.46 14.74
C ILE A 53 13.71 15.27 16.02
N ALA A 54 13.16 14.77 17.11
CA ALA A 54 13.32 15.38 18.41
C ALA A 54 14.63 14.89 19.07
N ALA A 55 15.37 15.78 19.73
CA ALA A 55 16.64 15.46 20.34
C ALA A 55 16.63 15.79 21.83
N GLN A 56 16.98 14.80 22.67
CA GLN A 56 17.39 15.05 24.06
C GLN A 56 18.92 15.08 24.11
N ILE A 57 19.47 16.14 24.67
CA ILE A 57 20.91 16.42 24.72
C ILE A 57 21.41 16.22 26.15
N LYS A 58 22.48 15.44 26.29
CA LYS A 58 23.18 15.21 27.55
C LYS A 58 24.66 15.53 27.34
N ALA A 59 25.16 16.55 28.03
CA ALA A 59 26.53 17.04 27.86
C ALA A 59 27.33 16.92 29.16
N GLY A 60 28.56 16.44 29.05
CA GLY A 60 29.49 16.35 30.18
C GLY A 60 30.11 14.96 30.38
N PRO A 61 31.24 14.87 31.10
CA PRO A 61 32.05 13.66 31.19
C PRO A 61 31.35 12.49 31.89
N SER A 62 30.38 12.76 32.78
CA SER A 62 29.65 11.71 33.50
C SER A 62 28.87 10.77 32.59
N TYR A 63 28.39 11.26 31.43
CA TYR A 63 27.64 10.45 30.46
C TYR A 63 28.52 9.46 29.69
N PHE A 64 29.84 9.63 29.74
CA PHE A 64 30.83 8.75 29.12
C PHE A 64 31.47 7.77 30.11
N SER A 65 31.10 7.83 31.39
CA SER A 65 31.70 6.99 32.45
C SER A 65 31.33 5.50 32.38
N LYS A 66 30.28 5.14 31.62
CA LYS A 66 29.78 3.76 31.43
C LYS A 66 30.02 3.27 30.01
N GLU A 67 31.28 3.32 29.60
CA GLU A 67 31.76 2.90 28.29
C GLU A 67 31.99 1.38 28.23
N ASP A 68 31.62 0.74 27.12
CA ASP A 68 32.02 -0.62 26.76
C ASP A 68 32.69 -0.64 25.36
N GLU A 69 32.94 -1.82 24.79
CA GLU A 69 33.57 -1.94 23.46
C GLU A 69 32.74 -1.27 22.35
N ASN A 70 31.41 -1.25 22.48
CA ASN A 70 30.48 -0.83 21.44
C ASN A 70 29.98 0.61 21.61
N GLY A 71 29.92 1.13 22.83
CA GLY A 71 29.20 2.38 23.10
C GLY A 71 29.28 2.89 24.53
N PHE A 72 28.35 3.80 24.83
CA PHE A 72 28.14 4.40 26.15
C PHE A 72 26.73 4.08 26.63
N TRP A 73 26.60 3.42 27.79
CA TRP A 73 25.31 3.10 28.37
C TRP A 73 24.71 4.31 29.11
N HIS A 74 23.50 4.70 28.71
CA HIS A 74 22.72 5.74 29.39
C HIS A 74 21.48 5.14 30.05
N TYR A 75 21.29 5.39 31.36
CA TYR A 75 20.12 4.91 32.09
C TYR A 75 18.96 5.90 31.98
N VAL A 76 17.76 5.38 31.74
CA VAL A 76 16.55 6.14 31.42
C VAL A 76 15.43 5.72 32.38
N SER A 77 14.68 6.70 32.90
CA SER A 77 13.50 6.43 33.73
C SER A 77 12.31 5.99 32.89
N ASP A 78 11.35 5.28 33.49
CA ASP A 78 10.11 4.86 32.79
C ASP A 78 9.41 6.06 32.14
N ARG A 79 9.30 7.18 32.87
CA ARG A 79 8.70 8.44 32.35
C ARG A 79 9.36 8.93 31.06
N HIS A 80 10.69 8.97 31.00
CA HIS A 80 11.40 9.45 29.81
C HIS A 80 11.32 8.43 28.67
N ARG A 81 11.43 7.13 28.96
CA ARG A 81 11.26 6.06 27.96
C ARG A 81 9.88 6.15 27.31
N ASP A 82 8.83 6.25 28.13
CA ASP A 82 7.46 6.28 27.64
C ASP A 82 7.17 7.55 26.85
N LEU A 83 7.71 8.69 27.29
CA LEU A 83 7.64 9.92 26.51
C LEU A 83 8.33 9.76 25.15
N TRP A 84 9.56 9.26 25.12
CA TRP A 84 10.37 9.24 23.90
C TRP A 84 9.83 8.28 22.85
N ILE A 85 9.44 7.06 23.24
CA ILE A 85 8.96 6.04 22.30
C ILE A 85 7.57 6.39 21.74
N ASN A 86 6.74 7.07 22.52
CA ASN A 86 5.40 7.49 22.09
C ASN A 86 5.34 8.93 21.55
N HIS A 87 6.49 9.58 21.38
CA HIS A 87 6.54 10.96 20.90
C HIS A 87 6.11 11.04 19.43
N SER A 88 5.40 12.10 19.04
CA SER A 88 4.93 12.31 17.65
C SER A 88 6.05 12.45 16.63
N LEU A 89 7.27 12.74 17.09
CA LEU A 89 8.51 12.75 16.30
C LEU A 89 9.44 11.65 16.80
N PRO A 90 10.22 10.99 15.93
CA PRO A 90 11.28 10.10 16.36
C PRO A 90 12.24 10.84 17.30
N VAL A 91 12.57 10.23 18.42
CA VAL A 91 13.43 10.84 19.44
C VAL A 91 14.81 10.20 19.39
N ILE A 92 15.85 11.03 19.33
CA ILE A 92 17.23 10.59 19.52
C ILE A 92 17.76 11.09 20.88
N LEU A 93 18.49 10.21 21.57
CA LEU A 93 19.32 10.58 22.70
C LEU A 93 20.71 10.96 22.17
N VAL A 94 21.16 12.17 22.47
CA VAL A 94 22.47 12.69 22.06
C VAL A 94 23.38 12.86 23.27
N LEU A 95 24.54 12.21 23.24
CA LEU A 95 25.61 12.41 24.20
C LEU A 95 26.69 13.31 23.58
N CYS A 96 26.88 14.51 24.14
CA CYS A 96 27.87 15.48 23.67
C CYS A 96 29.15 15.41 24.51
N ASP A 97 30.25 15.00 23.86
CA ASP A 97 31.61 15.06 24.39
C ASP A 97 32.18 16.45 24.06
N ILE A 98 32.32 17.28 25.09
CA ILE A 98 32.75 18.67 24.96
C ILE A 98 34.20 18.77 24.51
N ASP A 99 35.07 17.89 25.05
CA ASP A 99 36.50 17.92 24.80
C ASP A 99 36.82 17.46 23.38
N LYS A 100 36.15 16.39 22.92
CA LYS A 100 36.27 15.89 21.54
C LYS A 100 35.42 16.67 20.53
N ARG A 101 34.52 17.54 21.00
CA ARG A 101 33.49 18.22 20.19
C ARG A 101 32.65 17.24 19.35
N ALA A 102 32.38 16.06 19.88
CA ALA A 102 31.66 14.99 19.19
C ALA A 102 30.26 14.79 19.80
N CYS A 103 29.28 14.51 18.94
CA CYS A 103 27.91 14.20 19.35
C CYS A 103 27.58 12.76 18.93
N TYR A 104 27.52 11.86 19.90
CA TYR A 104 27.09 10.47 19.66
C TYR A 104 25.58 10.38 19.84
N TYR A 105 24.91 9.55 19.05
CA TYR A 105 23.45 9.46 19.13
C TYR A 105 22.92 8.03 18.94
N GLU A 106 21.75 7.78 19.50
CA GLU A 106 20.95 6.60 19.21
C GLU A 106 19.46 6.95 19.26
N ILE A 107 18.66 6.31 18.41
CA ILE A 107 17.20 6.47 18.40
C ILE A 107 16.59 5.73 19.61
N ALA A 108 15.59 6.33 20.26
CA ALA A 108 14.82 5.68 21.31
C ALA A 108 13.63 4.92 20.69
N THR A 109 13.68 3.59 20.71
CA THR A 109 12.61 2.69 20.28
C THR A 109 12.39 1.61 21.34
N GLU A 110 11.41 0.72 21.12
CA GLU A 110 11.20 -0.43 22.00
C GLU A 110 12.41 -1.38 22.02
N GLU A 111 13.12 -1.49 20.89
CA GLU A 111 14.27 -2.36 20.71
C GLU A 111 15.55 -1.77 21.33
N THR A 112 15.76 -0.46 21.21
CA THR A 112 16.97 0.19 21.73
C THR A 112 16.90 0.50 23.22
N CYS A 113 15.69 0.61 23.78
CA CYS A 113 15.46 0.75 25.21
C CYS A 113 15.44 -0.63 25.88
N VAL A 114 16.55 -1.02 26.50
CA VAL A 114 16.69 -2.31 27.17
C VAL A 114 16.25 -2.22 28.63
N ARG A 115 15.34 -3.12 29.05
CA ARG A 115 14.85 -3.17 30.43
C ARG A 115 15.94 -3.62 31.40
N THR A 116 15.96 -3.01 32.57
CA THR A 116 16.82 -3.35 33.70
C THR A 116 15.96 -3.68 34.93
N ALA A 117 16.60 -4.03 36.05
CA ALA A 117 15.88 -4.26 37.31
C ALA A 117 15.11 -3.02 37.81
N ASN A 118 15.63 -1.81 37.55
CA ASN A 118 15.12 -0.56 38.15
C ASN A 118 14.85 0.54 37.09
N GLY A 119 14.48 0.18 35.87
CA GLY A 119 14.20 1.13 34.79
C GLY A 119 14.75 0.64 33.45
N TRP A 120 15.27 1.56 32.63
CA TRP A 120 15.73 1.27 31.27
C TRP A 120 17.15 1.76 31.02
N LYS A 121 17.78 1.26 29.95
CA LYS A 121 19.04 1.79 29.45
C LYS A 121 19.08 1.75 27.92
N ILE A 122 19.83 2.68 27.32
CA ILE A 122 20.09 2.77 25.88
C ILE A 122 21.60 2.73 25.67
N LEU A 123 22.07 1.97 24.69
CA LEU A 123 23.47 1.96 24.26
C LEU A 123 23.66 2.98 23.16
N VAL A 124 24.43 4.04 23.42
CA VAL A 124 24.77 5.03 22.40
C VAL A 124 26.08 4.61 21.74
N SER A 125 26.00 4.20 20.47
CA SER A 125 27.14 3.62 19.74
C SER A 125 28.26 4.62 19.49
N LYS A 126 29.52 4.19 19.67
CA LYS A 126 30.71 5.00 19.32
C LYS A 126 30.83 5.27 17.82
N ASN A 127 30.21 4.43 17.00
CA ASN A 127 30.27 4.53 15.54
C ASN A 127 29.16 5.42 14.95
N LYS A 128 28.23 5.90 15.78
CA LYS A 128 27.14 6.81 15.37
C LYS A 128 27.41 8.22 15.90
N THR A 129 28.00 9.06 15.05
CA THR A 129 28.27 10.46 15.36
C THR A 129 27.54 11.40 14.40
N ILE A 130 26.98 12.49 14.91
CA ILE A 130 26.35 13.53 14.08
C ILE A 130 27.44 14.32 13.35
N GLY A 131 27.33 14.36 12.03
CA GLY A 131 28.25 15.01 11.10
C GLY A 131 27.87 14.69 9.65
N THR A 132 28.75 14.98 8.69
CA THR A 132 28.47 14.80 7.25
C THR A 132 27.99 13.39 6.89
N ASP A 133 28.62 12.36 7.45
CA ASP A 133 28.27 10.95 7.15
C ASP A 133 26.95 10.48 7.78
N SER A 134 26.41 11.22 8.74
CA SER A 134 25.14 10.89 9.42
C SER A 134 23.90 11.31 8.64
N SER A 135 24.04 12.08 7.56
CA SER A 135 22.90 12.69 6.85
C SER A 135 21.87 11.65 6.35
N LEU A 136 22.35 10.52 5.81
CA LEU A 136 21.48 9.43 5.36
C LEU A 136 20.73 8.77 6.52
N ASP A 137 21.41 8.53 7.63
CA ASP A 137 20.81 7.91 8.82
C ASP A 137 19.79 8.85 9.48
N LEU A 138 20.11 10.13 9.64
CA LEU A 138 19.17 11.14 10.14
C LEU A 138 17.93 11.24 9.23
N THR A 139 18.11 11.21 7.90
CA THR A 139 16.99 11.20 6.95
C THR A 139 16.14 9.93 7.07
N SER A 140 16.77 8.79 7.35
CA SER A 140 16.08 7.53 7.63
C SER A 140 15.30 7.59 8.94
N ILE A 141 15.91 8.09 10.02
CA ILE A 141 15.27 8.27 11.34
C ILE A 141 14.07 9.21 11.24
N ALA A 142 14.20 10.31 10.51
CA ALA A 142 13.12 11.28 10.28
C ALA A 142 11.98 10.73 9.39
N SER A 143 12.15 9.55 8.81
CA SER A 143 11.09 8.87 8.07
C SER A 143 10.22 8.07 9.05
N PRO A 144 8.88 8.07 8.90
CA PRO A 144 8.01 7.30 9.78
C PRO A 144 8.42 5.82 9.85
N ILE A 145 8.50 5.27 11.07
CA ILE A 145 8.70 3.84 11.27
C ILE A 145 7.42 3.12 10.84
N VAL A 146 7.56 2.20 9.89
CA VAL A 146 6.48 1.37 9.37
C VAL A 146 6.60 0.00 10.01
N ALA A 147 5.60 -0.38 10.80
CA ALA A 147 5.50 -1.74 11.31
C ALA A 147 5.07 -2.67 10.17
N ALA A 148 5.45 -3.94 10.22
CA ALA A 148 4.98 -4.94 9.26
C ALA A 148 3.44 -5.09 9.26
N SER A 149 2.76 -4.68 10.34
CA SER A 149 1.30 -4.63 10.42
C SER A 149 0.67 -3.38 9.80
N ASP A 150 1.46 -2.36 9.42
CA ASP A 150 0.94 -1.10 8.88
C ASP A 150 0.52 -1.23 7.40
N TYR A 151 0.86 -2.33 6.74
CA TYR A 151 0.45 -2.63 5.37
C TYR A 151 0.48 -4.13 5.10
N SER A 152 -0.11 -4.55 3.98
CA SER A 152 0.05 -5.90 3.44
C SER A 152 0.28 -5.85 1.94
N ILE A 153 1.17 -6.67 1.42
CA ILE A 153 1.24 -6.97 -0.03
C ILE A 153 0.13 -7.99 -0.30
N HIS A 154 -0.93 -7.54 -0.94
CA HIS A 154 -2.10 -8.38 -1.18
C HIS A 154 -2.00 -9.16 -2.49
N ALA A 155 -1.35 -8.59 -3.50
CA ALA A 155 -1.00 -9.31 -4.71
C ALA A 155 0.42 -8.99 -5.14
N GLU A 156 1.06 -10.02 -5.69
CA GLU A 156 2.35 -9.93 -6.35
C GLU A 156 2.22 -10.60 -7.71
N GLN A 157 2.66 -9.90 -8.77
CA GLN A 157 2.54 -10.37 -10.15
C GLN A 157 3.89 -10.31 -10.85
N ASP A 158 4.30 -11.41 -11.47
CA ASP A 158 5.48 -11.47 -12.33
C ASP A 158 5.16 -10.95 -13.74
N GLN A 159 5.65 -9.75 -14.04
CA GLN A 159 5.54 -9.09 -15.35
C GLN A 159 6.85 -9.16 -16.16
N SER A 160 7.70 -10.14 -15.86
CA SER A 160 9.00 -10.30 -16.50
C SER A 160 8.90 -10.66 -17.98
N HIS A 161 9.90 -10.23 -18.75
CA HIS A 161 10.15 -10.70 -20.11
C HIS A 161 11.62 -11.10 -20.24
N ALA A 162 12.02 -11.57 -21.42
CA ALA A 162 13.35 -12.19 -21.64
C ALA A 162 14.56 -11.37 -21.17
N ASN A 163 14.46 -10.04 -21.11
CA ASN A 163 15.58 -9.13 -20.84
C ASN A 163 15.47 -8.41 -19.49
N ALA A 164 14.40 -8.62 -18.71
CA ALA A 164 14.23 -7.92 -17.44
C ALA A 164 13.33 -8.72 -16.50
N ARG A 165 13.77 -8.90 -15.25
CA ARG A 165 12.89 -9.39 -14.18
C ARG A 165 12.08 -8.23 -13.60
N ARG A 166 10.78 -8.43 -13.53
CA ARG A 166 9.86 -7.35 -13.18
C ARG A 166 8.71 -7.86 -12.34
N VAL A 167 8.39 -7.14 -11.29
CA VAL A 167 7.26 -7.47 -10.41
C VAL A 167 6.35 -6.26 -10.23
N SER A 168 5.06 -6.54 -10.04
CA SER A 168 4.07 -5.54 -9.62
C SER A 168 3.46 -5.95 -8.31
N LEU A 169 3.28 -4.97 -7.42
CA LEU A 169 2.72 -5.16 -6.08
C LEU A 169 1.41 -4.38 -5.91
N ASP A 170 0.41 -5.03 -5.33
CA ASP A 170 -0.75 -4.35 -4.76
C ASP A 170 -0.56 -4.27 -3.25
N ILE A 171 -0.55 -3.05 -2.71
CA ILE A 171 -0.27 -2.79 -1.30
C ILE A 171 -1.51 -2.18 -0.65
N VAL A 172 -2.03 -2.80 0.40
CA VAL A 172 -3.14 -2.27 1.19
C VAL A 172 -2.62 -1.73 2.51
N VAL A 173 -2.99 -0.49 2.85
CA VAL A 173 -2.53 0.21 4.05
C VAL A 173 -3.43 -0.11 5.25
N HIS A 174 -2.83 -0.45 6.38
CA HIS A 174 -3.49 -0.78 7.65
C HIS A 174 -2.96 0.15 8.75
N PRO A 175 -3.32 1.44 8.73
CA PRO A 175 -2.66 2.43 9.58
C PRO A 175 -3.01 2.27 11.08
N GLY A 176 -3.96 1.39 11.42
CA GLY A 176 -4.48 1.25 12.77
C GLY A 176 -5.07 2.57 13.25
N SER A 177 -4.51 3.12 14.33
CA SER A 177 -4.87 4.45 14.86
C SER A 177 -4.00 5.59 14.30
N LYS A 178 -3.00 5.30 13.46
CA LYS A 178 -2.10 6.32 12.90
C LYS A 178 -2.84 7.12 11.81
N PRO A 179 -2.63 8.43 11.72
CA PRO A 179 -3.15 9.19 10.60
C PRO A 179 -2.42 8.79 9.30
N VAL A 180 -3.18 8.50 8.25
CA VAL A 180 -2.60 8.29 6.91
C VAL A 180 -2.07 9.61 6.39
N SER A 181 -0.76 9.70 6.25
CA SER A 181 -0.06 10.89 5.78
C SER A 181 0.88 10.54 4.63
N LYS A 182 1.22 11.53 3.79
CA LYS A 182 2.19 11.36 2.70
C LYS A 182 3.52 10.76 3.18
N PRO A 183 4.11 11.19 4.33
CA PRO A 183 5.29 10.55 4.88
C PRO A 183 5.11 9.07 5.24
N LEU A 184 3.97 8.70 5.86
CA LEU A 184 3.68 7.31 6.20
C LEU A 184 3.57 6.45 4.94
N LEU A 185 2.79 6.93 3.95
CA LEU A 185 2.66 6.26 2.65
C LEU A 185 4.02 6.10 1.96
N GLY A 186 4.87 7.13 1.99
CA GLY A 186 6.22 7.05 1.41
C GLY A 186 7.11 6.05 2.13
N ALA A 187 6.97 5.90 3.45
CA ALA A 187 7.69 4.90 4.21
C ALA A 187 7.19 3.48 3.89
N ILE A 188 5.87 3.28 3.75
CA ILE A 188 5.27 2.01 3.33
C ILE A 188 5.76 1.64 1.93
N VAL A 189 5.79 2.59 0.99
CA VAL A 189 6.34 2.38 -0.36
C VAL A 189 7.78 1.87 -0.30
N ARG A 190 8.64 2.50 0.52
CA ARG A 190 10.04 2.07 0.65
C ARG A 190 10.18 0.69 1.31
N ALA A 191 9.31 0.35 2.26
CA ALA A 191 9.28 -0.97 2.86
C ALA A 191 8.86 -2.02 1.84
N ALA A 192 7.71 -1.83 1.18
CA ALA A 192 7.20 -2.74 0.15
C ALA A 192 8.12 -2.84 -1.08
N LEU A 193 8.86 -1.78 -1.43
CA LEU A 193 9.88 -1.83 -2.47
C LEU A 193 10.98 -2.83 -2.14
N LYS A 194 11.45 -2.88 -0.89
CA LYS A 194 12.47 -3.86 -0.48
C LYS A 194 11.94 -5.29 -0.62
N ASP A 195 10.69 -5.51 -0.24
CA ASP A 195 10.02 -6.81 -0.42
C ASP A 195 10.00 -7.19 -1.91
N GLY A 196 9.53 -6.28 -2.78
CA GLY A 196 9.52 -6.48 -4.22
C GLY A 196 10.89 -6.72 -4.84
N GLN A 197 11.93 -6.00 -4.40
CA GLN A 197 13.31 -6.20 -4.85
C GLN A 197 13.87 -7.58 -4.47
N SER A 198 13.38 -8.15 -3.37
CA SER A 198 13.79 -9.46 -2.86
C SER A 198 13.01 -10.64 -3.44
N SER A 199 11.97 -10.37 -4.24
CA SER A 199 11.07 -11.38 -4.77
C SER A 199 11.75 -12.50 -5.55
N GLN A 200 11.37 -13.73 -5.20
CA GLN A 200 11.69 -14.95 -5.94
C GLN A 200 10.48 -15.50 -6.70
N TYR A 201 9.36 -14.78 -6.76
CA TYR A 201 8.15 -15.26 -7.42
C TYR A 201 8.30 -15.28 -8.95
N HIS A 202 7.80 -16.34 -9.58
CA HIS A 202 7.73 -16.51 -11.02
C HIS A 202 6.33 -16.96 -11.41
N ARG A 203 5.79 -16.42 -12.50
CA ARG A 203 4.43 -16.77 -12.96
C ARG A 203 4.29 -18.22 -13.46
N ASP A 204 5.39 -18.82 -13.89
CA ASP A 204 5.43 -20.17 -14.46
C ASP A 204 6.86 -20.74 -14.41
N GLU A 205 6.98 -22.07 -14.58
CA GLU A 205 8.26 -22.79 -14.55
C GLU A 205 9.24 -22.32 -15.65
N LEU A 206 8.74 -21.79 -16.77
CA LEU A 206 9.57 -21.31 -17.86
C LEU A 206 10.26 -19.99 -17.47
N SER A 207 9.52 -19.05 -16.88
CA SER A 207 10.04 -17.80 -16.32
C SER A 207 11.10 -18.10 -15.28
N GLU A 208 10.84 -19.03 -14.36
CA GLU A 208 11.80 -19.45 -13.34
C GLU A 208 13.06 -20.05 -13.95
N ARG A 209 12.94 -20.94 -14.94
CA ARG A 209 14.11 -21.55 -15.59
C ARG A 209 14.99 -20.55 -16.32
N VAL A 210 14.38 -19.55 -16.96
CA VAL A 210 15.10 -18.58 -17.81
C VAL A 210 15.68 -17.42 -16.99
N LEU A 211 14.95 -16.97 -15.97
CA LEU A 211 15.26 -15.74 -15.23
C LEU A 211 15.55 -15.99 -13.74
N GLY A 212 15.40 -17.21 -13.23
CA GLY A 212 15.67 -17.57 -11.85
C GLY A 212 17.08 -17.16 -11.40
N GLY A 213 17.17 -16.65 -10.18
CA GLY A 213 18.44 -16.15 -9.61
C GLY A 213 18.91 -14.81 -10.17
N ARG A 214 18.25 -14.24 -11.20
CA ARG A 214 18.53 -12.86 -11.63
C ARG A 214 17.92 -11.86 -10.64
N PRO A 215 18.58 -10.72 -10.40
CA PRO A 215 18.01 -9.65 -9.59
C PRO A 215 16.75 -9.08 -10.24
N ILE A 216 15.85 -8.53 -9.42
CA ILE A 216 14.70 -7.77 -9.90
C ILE A 216 15.21 -6.45 -10.51
N ASP A 217 14.80 -6.16 -11.75
CA ASP A 217 15.20 -4.95 -12.48
C ASP A 217 14.17 -3.83 -12.37
N VAL A 218 12.89 -4.19 -12.22
CA VAL A 218 11.78 -3.24 -12.13
C VAL A 218 10.77 -3.69 -11.07
N VAL A 219 10.34 -2.75 -10.23
CA VAL A 219 9.22 -2.92 -9.32
C VAL A 219 8.18 -1.84 -9.60
N TRP A 220 6.95 -2.24 -9.84
CA TRP A 220 5.79 -1.35 -9.74
C TRP A 220 5.04 -1.62 -8.45
N GLY A 221 4.44 -0.59 -7.87
CA GLY A 221 3.53 -0.78 -6.76
C GLY A 221 2.38 0.20 -6.79
N PHE A 222 1.20 -0.30 -6.44
CA PHE A 222 -0.03 0.46 -6.32
C PHE A 222 -0.47 0.41 -4.85
N VAL A 223 -0.65 1.57 -4.24
CA VAL A 223 -0.96 1.68 -2.81
C VAL A 223 -2.43 2.04 -2.65
N TYR A 224 -3.16 1.23 -1.91
CA TYR A 224 -4.61 1.32 -1.69
C TYR A 224 -4.90 1.55 -0.22
N LEU A 225 -5.92 2.37 0.07
CA LEU A 225 -6.37 2.60 1.45
C LEU A 225 -7.32 1.50 1.95
N ARG A 226 -7.98 0.81 1.03
CA ARG A 226 -8.90 -0.30 1.31
C ARG A 226 -8.64 -1.40 0.30
N ASP A 227 -8.82 -2.63 0.72
CA ASP A 227 -8.68 -3.79 -0.17
C ASP A 227 -9.62 -3.68 -1.39
N ILE A 228 -10.88 -3.30 -1.17
CA ILE A 228 -11.88 -3.16 -2.24
C ILE A 228 -11.50 -2.15 -3.34
N ASP A 229 -10.63 -1.17 -3.03
CA ASP A 229 -10.19 -0.19 -4.02
C ASP A 229 -9.28 -0.82 -5.10
N ARG A 230 -8.77 -2.03 -4.87
CA ARG A 230 -7.91 -2.75 -5.81
C ARG A 230 -8.63 -3.17 -7.07
N GLU A 231 -9.87 -3.64 -6.96
CA GLU A 231 -10.67 -4.10 -8.09
C GLU A 231 -10.92 -2.99 -9.11
N SER A 232 -11.13 -1.77 -8.62
CA SER A 232 -11.33 -0.56 -9.45
C SER A 232 -10.02 0.15 -9.80
N ALA A 233 -8.88 -0.40 -9.39
CA ALA A 233 -7.57 0.21 -9.51
C ALA A 233 -7.54 1.66 -8.96
N SER A 234 -8.21 1.86 -7.83
CA SER A 234 -8.35 3.15 -7.15
C SER A 234 -7.24 3.40 -6.13
N TRP A 235 -5.99 3.47 -6.58
CA TRP A 235 -4.84 3.70 -5.70
C TRP A 235 -4.77 5.14 -5.19
N ILE A 236 -4.26 5.35 -3.97
CA ILE A 236 -3.98 6.68 -3.41
C ILE A 236 -2.65 7.26 -3.93
N CYS A 237 -1.68 6.38 -4.18
CA CYS A 237 -0.44 6.68 -4.90
C CYS A 237 0.09 5.40 -5.54
N ARG A 238 1.03 5.55 -6.45
CA ARG A 238 1.75 4.43 -7.07
C ARG A 238 3.23 4.76 -7.12
N PHE A 239 4.05 3.74 -7.27
CA PHE A 239 5.48 3.93 -7.43
C PHE A 239 6.05 3.02 -8.50
N GLN A 240 7.22 3.41 -8.97
CA GLN A 240 8.03 2.66 -9.88
C GLN A 240 9.48 2.76 -9.41
N TRP A 241 10.14 1.62 -9.29
CA TRP A 241 11.58 1.56 -9.17
C TRP A 241 12.16 0.87 -10.39
N ILE A 242 13.16 1.51 -11.01
CA ILE A 242 13.92 0.93 -12.11
C ILE A 242 15.38 0.86 -11.69
N SER A 243 15.94 -0.34 -11.72
CA SER A 243 17.36 -0.58 -11.47
C SER A 243 18.23 0.39 -12.30
N PRO A 244 19.16 1.13 -11.67
CA PRO A 244 20.09 1.98 -12.41
C PRO A 244 20.95 1.20 -13.42
N SER A 245 21.15 -0.09 -13.19
CA SER A 245 21.93 -0.98 -14.06
C SER A 245 21.15 -1.56 -15.26
N LEU A 246 19.83 -1.36 -15.33
CA LEU A 246 19.01 -1.89 -16.41
C LEU A 246 19.29 -1.17 -17.74
N GLU A 247 19.59 -1.96 -18.78
CA GLU A 247 19.87 -1.48 -20.15
C GLU A 247 18.76 -0.60 -20.70
N ALA A 248 19.14 0.51 -21.36
CA ALA A 248 18.22 1.53 -21.86
C ALA A 248 17.09 0.97 -22.75
N SER A 249 17.39 -0.02 -23.60
CA SER A 249 16.42 -0.70 -24.47
C SER A 249 15.34 -1.47 -23.72
N SER A 250 15.65 -1.89 -22.49
CA SER A 250 14.78 -2.69 -21.62
C SER A 250 14.14 -1.85 -20.50
N ARG A 251 14.35 -0.53 -20.47
CA ARG A 251 13.75 0.36 -19.47
C ARG A 251 12.30 0.66 -19.84
N PRO A 252 11.34 0.50 -18.91
CA PRO A 252 9.98 0.97 -19.13
C PRO A 252 9.92 2.50 -19.13
N HIS A 253 8.78 3.05 -19.56
CA HIS A 253 8.52 4.48 -19.42
C HIS A 253 8.54 4.87 -17.93
N ALA A 254 9.28 5.93 -17.61
CA ALA A 254 9.40 6.41 -16.24
C ALA A 254 8.12 7.16 -15.83
N TYR A 255 7.68 6.95 -14.59
CA TYR A 255 6.64 7.79 -14.01
C TYR A 255 7.13 9.23 -13.82
N GLU A 256 6.19 10.18 -13.87
CA GLU A 256 6.41 11.52 -13.34
C GLU A 256 6.08 11.49 -11.84
N GLY A 257 7.00 11.98 -11.00
CA GLY A 257 6.80 11.93 -9.56
C GLY A 257 8.00 12.40 -8.75
N GLU A 258 7.90 12.18 -7.44
CA GLU A 258 8.97 12.47 -6.48
C GLU A 258 10.04 11.38 -6.56
N GLN A 259 11.31 11.78 -6.63
CA GLN A 259 12.45 10.87 -6.80
C GLN A 259 13.40 10.95 -5.61
N ASP A 260 14.00 9.82 -5.23
CA ASP A 260 14.99 9.75 -4.14
C ASP A 260 16.43 9.50 -4.63
N GLY A 261 16.63 9.37 -5.93
CA GLY A 261 17.94 9.10 -6.56
C GLY A 261 18.34 7.62 -6.59
N SER A 262 17.58 6.70 -5.96
CA SER A 262 17.84 5.25 -5.98
C SER A 262 17.30 4.55 -7.23
N GLY A 263 16.59 5.29 -8.10
CA GLY A 263 15.77 4.75 -9.18
C GLY A 263 14.29 4.64 -8.83
N LEU A 264 13.90 4.95 -7.58
CA LEU A 264 12.52 5.03 -7.14
C LEU A 264 11.89 6.37 -7.54
N VAL A 265 10.68 6.29 -8.08
CA VAL A 265 9.77 7.40 -8.35
C VAL A 265 8.42 7.10 -7.71
N ILE A 266 7.90 8.04 -6.93
CA ILE A 266 6.56 7.97 -6.33
C ILE A 266 5.65 8.98 -7.01
N ASP A 267 4.61 8.49 -7.67
CA ASP A 267 3.54 9.28 -8.27
C ASP A 267 2.39 9.42 -7.27
N TRP A 268 2.21 10.64 -6.77
CA TRP A 268 1.20 10.99 -5.78
C TRP A 268 -0.16 11.35 -6.40
N LYS A 269 -0.30 11.30 -7.73
CA LYS A 269 -1.59 11.51 -8.40
C LYS A 269 -2.43 10.24 -8.24
N GLY A 270 -3.14 10.14 -7.12
CA GLY A 270 -4.07 9.05 -6.84
C GLY A 270 -5.22 8.97 -7.85
N ASN A 271 -5.68 7.75 -8.12
CA ASN A 271 -6.83 7.48 -8.98
C ASN A 271 -8.08 7.25 -8.11
N THR A 272 -8.58 8.29 -7.45
CA THR A 272 -9.64 8.11 -6.40
C THR A 272 -11.05 8.47 -6.85
N GLU A 273 -11.23 8.94 -8.09
CA GLU A 273 -12.54 9.44 -8.53
C GLU A 273 -13.57 8.32 -8.68
N LEU A 274 -13.16 7.16 -9.18
CA LEU A 274 -14.07 6.02 -9.33
C LEU A 274 -14.48 5.45 -7.97
N SER A 275 -13.56 5.30 -7.02
CA SER A 275 -13.90 4.83 -5.67
C SER A 275 -14.84 5.78 -4.92
N LYS A 276 -14.64 7.09 -5.04
CA LYS A 276 -15.59 8.09 -4.50
C LYS A 276 -16.97 7.95 -5.14
N PHE A 277 -17.02 7.84 -6.47
CA PHE A 277 -18.28 7.65 -7.20
C PHE A 277 -19.03 6.39 -6.75
N ILE A 278 -18.30 5.28 -6.54
CA ILE A 278 -18.83 4.01 -6.03
C ILE A 278 -19.33 4.16 -4.59
N ASP A 279 -18.56 4.82 -3.72
CA ASP A 279 -18.92 5.03 -2.32
C ASP A 279 -20.22 5.83 -2.17
N GLU A 280 -20.39 6.89 -2.97
CA GLU A 280 -21.60 7.72 -2.99
C GLU A 280 -22.86 6.97 -3.45
N ARG A 281 -22.68 5.89 -4.21
CA ARG A 281 -23.77 5.08 -4.82
C ARG A 281 -23.93 3.72 -4.18
N ARG A 282 -23.19 3.43 -3.10
CA ARG A 282 -23.24 2.12 -2.44
C ARG A 282 -24.64 1.89 -1.85
N ALA A 283 -25.34 0.90 -2.39
CA ALA A 283 -26.63 0.48 -1.88
C ALA A 283 -26.48 -0.18 -0.50
N SER A 284 -27.55 -0.12 0.29
CA SER A 284 -27.66 -0.97 1.47
C SER A 284 -27.75 -2.45 1.04
N LYS A 285 -27.30 -3.39 1.88
CA LYS A 285 -27.48 -4.83 1.63
C LYS A 285 -28.94 -5.19 1.38
N ALA A 286 -29.87 -4.59 2.13
CA ALA A 286 -31.29 -4.84 1.97
C ALA A 286 -31.78 -4.42 0.58
N ASP A 287 -31.38 -3.24 0.10
CA ASP A 287 -31.83 -2.74 -1.20
C ASP A 287 -31.13 -3.47 -2.35
N PHE A 288 -29.83 -3.75 -2.24
CA PHE A 288 -29.12 -4.59 -3.21
C PHE A 288 -29.80 -5.96 -3.39
N LEU A 289 -30.09 -6.66 -2.29
CA LEU A 289 -30.71 -7.98 -2.35
C LEU A 289 -32.14 -7.95 -2.91
N LYS A 290 -32.91 -6.88 -2.70
CA LYS A 290 -34.22 -6.69 -3.34
C LYS A 290 -34.11 -6.59 -4.86
N HIS A 291 -33.09 -5.88 -5.37
CA HIS A 291 -32.85 -5.78 -6.82
C HIS A 291 -32.45 -7.14 -7.41
N VAL A 292 -31.57 -7.87 -6.71
CA VAL A 292 -31.22 -9.25 -7.08
C VAL A 292 -32.45 -10.16 -7.10
N ASP A 293 -33.31 -10.11 -6.08
CA ASP A 293 -34.54 -10.90 -6.04
C ASP A 293 -35.48 -10.58 -7.21
N LYS A 294 -35.65 -9.29 -7.52
CA LYS A 294 -36.47 -8.84 -8.64
C LYS A 294 -35.94 -9.36 -9.97
N LEU A 295 -34.61 -9.32 -10.18
CA LEU A 295 -33.97 -9.86 -11.38
C LEU A 295 -34.16 -11.36 -11.52
N LEU A 296 -33.81 -12.12 -10.47
CA LEU A 296 -33.86 -13.58 -10.50
C LEU A 296 -35.29 -14.13 -10.62
N ALA A 297 -36.31 -13.37 -10.23
CA ALA A 297 -37.70 -13.76 -10.46
C ALA A 297 -38.05 -13.93 -11.96
N GLN A 298 -37.32 -13.29 -12.88
CA GLN A 298 -37.55 -13.39 -14.32
C GLN A 298 -36.63 -14.41 -15.01
N LEU A 299 -35.59 -14.90 -14.33
CA LEU A 299 -34.64 -15.85 -14.90
C LEU A 299 -35.31 -17.13 -15.43
N PRO A 300 -36.34 -17.72 -14.77
CA PRO A 300 -37.01 -18.91 -15.28
C PRO A 300 -37.65 -18.73 -16.66
N ASP A 301 -38.11 -17.52 -17.01
CA ASP A 301 -38.73 -17.28 -18.31
C ASP A 301 -37.69 -17.16 -19.42
N VAL A 302 -36.53 -16.58 -19.12
CA VAL A 302 -35.36 -16.61 -20.02
C VAL A 302 -34.91 -18.06 -20.27
N GLN A 303 -34.80 -18.86 -19.22
CA GLN A 303 -34.42 -20.28 -19.31
C GLN A 303 -35.40 -21.07 -20.19
N LYS A 304 -36.71 -20.96 -19.94
CA LYS A 304 -37.76 -21.58 -20.79
C LYS A 304 -37.68 -21.14 -22.24
N GLY A 305 -37.46 -19.84 -22.46
CA GLY A 305 -37.30 -19.29 -23.81
C GLY A 305 -36.14 -19.96 -24.53
N LEU A 306 -34.98 -20.03 -23.89
CA LEU A 306 -33.77 -20.64 -24.43
C LEU A 306 -33.93 -22.14 -24.69
N ASP A 307 -34.53 -22.89 -23.76
CA ASP A 307 -34.83 -24.32 -23.93
C ASP A 307 -35.75 -24.55 -25.14
N SER A 308 -36.81 -23.75 -25.27
CA SER A 308 -37.73 -23.80 -26.41
C SER A 308 -37.02 -23.53 -27.74
N LEU A 309 -36.05 -22.61 -27.78
CA LEU A 309 -35.24 -22.35 -28.96
C LEU A 309 -34.30 -23.51 -29.31
N LEU A 310 -33.68 -24.15 -28.31
CA LEU A 310 -32.79 -25.29 -28.50
C LEU A 310 -33.53 -26.54 -29.02
N GLU A 311 -34.77 -26.73 -28.59
CA GLU A 311 -35.63 -27.83 -29.03
C GLU A 311 -36.20 -27.59 -30.43
N ARG A 312 -36.77 -26.40 -30.68
CA ARG A 312 -37.65 -26.14 -31.82
C ARG A 312 -37.07 -25.20 -32.86
N GLY A 313 -35.93 -24.58 -32.58
CA GLY A 313 -35.31 -23.60 -33.48
C GLY A 313 -36.28 -22.47 -33.84
N ASP A 314 -36.36 -22.14 -35.12
CA ASP A 314 -37.29 -21.11 -35.65
C ASP A 314 -38.78 -21.44 -35.45
N GLN A 315 -39.14 -22.69 -35.14
CA GLN A 315 -40.52 -23.09 -34.85
C GLN A 315 -40.91 -22.83 -33.38
N SER A 316 -39.96 -22.35 -32.56
CA SER A 316 -40.23 -21.98 -31.18
C SER A 316 -41.20 -20.80 -31.12
N PRO A 317 -42.18 -20.79 -30.19
CA PRO A 317 -43.01 -19.61 -29.94
C PRO A 317 -42.20 -18.39 -29.47
N HIS A 318 -40.95 -18.62 -29.02
CA HIS A 318 -40.02 -17.57 -28.58
C HIS A 318 -39.10 -17.08 -29.72
N ALA A 319 -39.18 -17.65 -30.93
CA ALA A 319 -38.22 -17.38 -32.01
C ALA A 319 -38.15 -15.90 -32.43
N THR A 320 -39.26 -15.16 -32.33
CA THR A 320 -39.30 -13.72 -32.64
C THR A 320 -39.10 -12.85 -31.40
N GLY A 321 -39.47 -13.33 -30.21
CA GLY A 321 -39.49 -12.53 -28.97
C GLY A 321 -38.25 -12.68 -28.07
N PHE A 322 -37.42 -13.72 -28.24
CA PHE A 322 -36.35 -14.01 -27.28
C PHE A 322 -35.28 -12.91 -27.16
N ALA A 323 -34.95 -12.24 -28.28
CA ALA A 323 -33.99 -11.12 -28.23
C ALA A 323 -34.54 -9.95 -27.39
N VAL A 324 -35.84 -9.67 -27.51
CA VAL A 324 -36.52 -8.64 -26.71
C VAL A 324 -36.58 -9.07 -25.24
N LEU A 325 -36.90 -10.33 -24.96
CA LEU A 325 -36.90 -10.87 -23.59
C LEU A 325 -35.52 -10.73 -22.93
N ALA A 326 -34.44 -10.98 -23.66
CA ALA A 326 -33.08 -10.82 -23.15
C ALA A 326 -32.76 -9.35 -22.84
N GLU A 327 -33.13 -8.43 -23.73
CA GLU A 327 -32.96 -6.99 -23.53
C GLU A 327 -33.79 -6.47 -22.33
N GLU A 328 -35.03 -6.92 -22.20
CA GLU A 328 -35.90 -6.61 -21.05
C GLU A 328 -35.28 -7.12 -19.74
N PHE A 329 -34.75 -8.34 -19.74
CA PHE A 329 -34.06 -8.91 -18.58
C PHE A 329 -32.84 -8.07 -18.16
N GLU A 330 -32.02 -7.65 -19.12
CA GLU A 330 -30.88 -6.76 -18.84
C GLU A 330 -31.34 -5.40 -18.29
N SER A 331 -32.38 -4.81 -18.89
CA SER A 331 -32.90 -3.48 -18.51
C SER A 331 -33.48 -3.42 -17.10
N MET A 332 -33.81 -4.57 -16.50
CA MET A 332 -34.31 -4.63 -15.13
C MET A 332 -33.25 -4.37 -14.08
N TRP A 333 -31.98 -4.54 -14.44
CA TRP A 333 -30.88 -4.29 -13.54
C TRP A 333 -30.57 -2.79 -13.52
N ASP A 334 -30.52 -2.23 -12.31
CA ASP A 334 -30.25 -0.81 -12.12
C ASP A 334 -28.76 -0.61 -11.83
N ASP A 335 -28.01 -0.22 -12.87
CA ASP A 335 -26.57 0.06 -12.78
C ASP A 335 -26.25 1.42 -12.12
N SER A 336 -27.25 2.14 -11.59
CA SER A 336 -27.02 3.41 -10.89
C SER A 336 -26.49 3.24 -9.45
N PHE A 337 -26.61 2.04 -8.87
CA PHE A 337 -26.10 1.72 -7.54
C PHE A 337 -24.88 0.80 -7.59
N ALA A 338 -24.03 0.90 -6.56
CA ALA A 338 -22.93 -0.02 -6.33
C ALA A 338 -23.28 -1.06 -5.26
N ALA A 339 -22.85 -2.31 -5.47
CA ALA A 339 -23.04 -3.36 -4.48
C ALA A 339 -22.28 -3.05 -3.17
N PRO A 340 -22.84 -3.39 -1.99
CA PRO A 340 -22.08 -3.32 -0.74
C PRO A 340 -20.92 -4.33 -0.75
N ASN A 341 -19.90 -4.07 0.06
CA ASN A 341 -18.62 -4.81 0.02
C ASN A 341 -18.82 -6.33 0.19
N GLU A 342 -19.68 -6.74 1.12
CA GLU A 342 -19.99 -8.15 1.37
C GLU A 342 -20.73 -8.85 0.22
N CYS A 343 -21.31 -8.08 -0.72
CA CYS A 343 -22.04 -8.60 -1.86
C CYS A 343 -21.26 -8.54 -3.18
N GLN A 344 -19.97 -8.16 -3.20
CA GLN A 344 -19.21 -8.00 -4.45
C GLN A 344 -19.14 -9.28 -5.29
N ARG A 345 -18.90 -10.43 -4.65
CA ARG A 345 -18.89 -11.72 -5.35
C ARG A 345 -20.25 -12.07 -5.98
N LEU A 346 -21.34 -11.76 -5.26
CA LEU A 346 -22.69 -11.93 -5.79
C LEU A 346 -22.96 -10.97 -6.95
N ASN A 347 -22.54 -9.70 -6.82
CA ASN A 347 -22.66 -8.70 -7.89
C ASN A 347 -21.92 -9.15 -9.15
N GLN A 348 -20.69 -9.64 -9.02
CA GLN A 348 -19.92 -10.18 -10.15
C GLN A 348 -20.68 -11.31 -10.86
N ALA A 349 -21.25 -12.27 -10.12
CA ALA A 349 -22.05 -13.34 -10.70
C ALA A 349 -23.32 -12.83 -11.40
N ILE A 350 -23.95 -11.77 -10.88
CA ILE A 350 -25.11 -11.12 -11.51
C ILE A 350 -24.71 -10.41 -12.81
N GLN A 351 -23.58 -9.70 -12.82
CA GLN A 351 -23.05 -9.07 -14.04
C GLN A 351 -22.73 -10.12 -15.12
N GLU A 352 -22.16 -11.26 -14.72
CA GLU A 352 -21.94 -12.39 -15.62
C GLU A 352 -23.24 -13.03 -16.12
N LEU A 353 -24.28 -13.08 -15.29
CA LEU A 353 -25.62 -13.53 -15.67
C LEU A 353 -26.22 -12.63 -16.74
N LEU A 354 -26.25 -11.32 -16.50
CA LEU A 354 -26.76 -10.31 -17.44
C LEU A 354 -26.06 -10.43 -18.80
N ALA A 355 -24.73 -10.42 -18.79
CA ALA A 355 -23.93 -10.57 -20.00
C ALA A 355 -24.19 -11.92 -20.72
N THR A 356 -24.43 -13.00 -19.98
CA THR A 356 -24.73 -14.32 -20.57
C THR A 356 -26.10 -14.30 -21.27
N VAL A 357 -27.11 -13.69 -20.65
CA VAL A 357 -28.46 -13.54 -21.23
C VAL A 357 -28.44 -12.62 -22.45
N GLY A 358 -27.84 -11.44 -22.35
CA GLY A 358 -27.72 -10.48 -23.46
C GLY A 358 -27.01 -11.09 -24.67
N ASN A 359 -25.89 -11.79 -24.44
CA ASN A 359 -25.17 -12.47 -25.51
C ASN A 359 -26.01 -13.59 -26.18
N ALA A 360 -26.79 -14.36 -25.41
CA ALA A 360 -27.70 -15.35 -25.97
C ALA A 360 -28.77 -14.68 -26.86
N GLY A 361 -29.34 -13.56 -26.40
CA GLY A 361 -30.29 -12.74 -27.17
C GLY A 361 -29.70 -12.24 -28.50
N LEU A 362 -28.49 -11.67 -28.45
CA LEU A 362 -27.76 -11.20 -29.63
C LEU A 362 -27.45 -12.31 -30.64
N ILE A 363 -26.98 -13.47 -30.16
CA ILE A 363 -26.72 -14.63 -31.02
C ILE A 363 -28.00 -15.09 -31.71
N TRP A 364 -29.11 -15.13 -30.98
CA TRP A 364 -30.40 -15.52 -31.54
C TRP A 364 -30.93 -14.51 -32.57
N ALA A 365 -30.81 -13.21 -32.29
CA ALA A 365 -31.19 -12.15 -33.23
C ALA A 365 -30.42 -12.26 -34.56
N GLN A 366 -29.14 -12.63 -34.49
CA GLN A 366 -28.25 -12.78 -35.65
C GLN A 366 -28.28 -14.19 -36.27
N ARG A 367 -29.17 -15.08 -35.85
CA ARG A 367 -29.12 -16.50 -36.26
C ARG A 367 -29.15 -16.73 -37.78
N MET A 368 -29.84 -15.86 -38.53
CA MET A 368 -29.97 -15.95 -39.99
C MET A 368 -28.65 -15.69 -40.75
N SER A 369 -27.68 -15.01 -40.13
CA SER A 369 -26.36 -14.74 -40.72
C SER A 369 -25.31 -15.79 -40.35
N ARG A 370 -25.69 -16.84 -39.60
CA ARG A 370 -24.80 -17.87 -39.06
C ARG A 370 -25.23 -19.26 -39.52
N ARG A 371 -24.31 -20.23 -39.44
CA ARG A 371 -24.68 -21.63 -39.71
C ARG A 371 -25.59 -22.14 -38.59
N PRO A 372 -26.70 -22.84 -38.89
CA PRO A 372 -27.62 -23.34 -37.86
C PRO A 372 -26.97 -24.19 -36.77
N SER A 373 -26.01 -25.04 -37.14
CA SER A 373 -25.25 -25.87 -36.19
C SER A 373 -24.40 -25.03 -35.22
N GLN A 374 -23.83 -23.92 -35.69
CA GLN A 374 -23.06 -23.00 -34.85
C GLN A 374 -23.96 -22.24 -33.88
N VAL A 375 -25.12 -21.76 -34.35
CA VAL A 375 -26.12 -21.10 -33.48
C VAL A 375 -26.55 -22.07 -32.39
N ARG A 376 -26.94 -23.29 -32.73
CA ARG A 376 -27.36 -24.30 -31.76
C ARG A 376 -26.27 -24.61 -30.73
N SER A 377 -25.02 -24.75 -31.17
CA SER A 377 -23.88 -24.99 -30.28
C SER A 377 -23.63 -23.83 -29.32
N LEU A 378 -23.67 -22.59 -29.79
CA LEU A 378 -23.48 -21.40 -28.95
C LEU A 378 -24.63 -21.25 -27.95
N MET A 379 -25.87 -21.39 -28.41
CA MET A 379 -27.05 -21.33 -27.54
C MET A 379 -27.02 -22.40 -26.46
N SER A 380 -26.55 -23.61 -26.78
CA SER A 380 -26.36 -24.69 -25.79
C SER A 380 -25.30 -24.31 -24.77
N SER A 381 -24.17 -23.74 -25.21
CA SER A 381 -23.12 -23.28 -24.30
C SER A 381 -23.60 -22.17 -23.36
N TYR A 382 -24.45 -21.24 -23.84
CA TYR A 382 -25.04 -20.21 -22.98
C TYR A 382 -26.06 -20.80 -22.01
N ARG A 383 -26.83 -21.80 -22.42
CA ARG A 383 -27.76 -22.50 -21.51
C ARG A 383 -27.03 -23.19 -20.36
N ASP A 384 -25.97 -23.93 -20.68
CA ASP A 384 -25.13 -24.59 -19.67
C ASP A 384 -24.48 -23.58 -18.72
N LYS A 385 -24.04 -22.42 -19.27
CA LYS A 385 -23.47 -21.34 -18.45
C LYS A 385 -24.52 -20.72 -17.52
N LEU A 386 -25.75 -20.53 -18.00
CA LEU A 386 -26.86 -20.03 -17.19
C LEU A 386 -27.17 -20.95 -16.01
N ASP A 387 -27.19 -22.27 -16.20
CA ASP A 387 -27.44 -23.21 -15.10
C ASP A 387 -26.34 -23.18 -14.04
N ARG A 388 -25.08 -23.04 -14.46
CA ARG A 388 -23.96 -22.86 -13.53
C ARG A 388 -24.08 -21.56 -12.75
N LEU A 389 -24.35 -20.45 -13.44
CA LEU A 389 -24.50 -19.14 -12.81
C LEU A 389 -25.69 -19.10 -11.84
N ASP A 390 -26.82 -19.72 -12.17
CA ASP A 390 -27.98 -19.79 -11.28
C ASP A 390 -27.66 -20.56 -9.99
N ALA A 391 -26.93 -21.68 -10.11
CA ALA A 391 -26.45 -22.44 -8.95
C ALA A 391 -25.44 -21.63 -8.12
N ASP A 392 -24.47 -20.97 -8.75
CA ASP A 392 -23.46 -20.15 -8.09
C ASP A 392 -24.08 -18.94 -7.39
N ILE A 393 -25.01 -18.25 -8.04
CA ILE A 393 -25.78 -17.15 -7.46
C ILE A 393 -26.58 -17.65 -6.27
N SER A 394 -27.27 -18.79 -6.38
CA SER A 394 -28.01 -19.39 -5.28
C SER A 394 -27.12 -19.69 -4.06
N PHE A 395 -25.89 -20.14 -4.29
CA PHE A 395 -24.90 -20.34 -3.23
C PHE A 395 -24.43 -19.01 -2.61
N LEU A 396 -23.99 -18.06 -3.44
CA LEU A 396 -23.49 -16.75 -3.01
C LEU A 396 -24.57 -15.96 -2.26
N ARG A 397 -25.84 -16.10 -2.65
CA ARG A 397 -26.98 -15.50 -1.94
C ARG A 397 -27.18 -16.05 -0.52
N ARG A 398 -26.81 -17.30 -0.26
CA ARG A 398 -26.86 -17.87 1.11
C ARG A 398 -25.70 -17.37 1.95
N ASP A 399 -24.53 -17.18 1.35
CA ASP A 399 -23.33 -16.66 2.03
C ASP A 399 -23.54 -15.22 2.54
N VAL A 400 -24.33 -14.44 1.79
CA VAL A 400 -24.64 -13.05 2.14
C VAL A 400 -26.02 -12.87 2.79
N ARG A 401 -26.78 -13.92 3.10
CA ARG A 401 -28.06 -13.79 3.84
C ARG A 401 -27.81 -14.07 5.32
#